data_AF-A0A4U6TFU2-F1
#
_entry.id   AF-A0A4U6TFU2-F1
#
_cell.length_a   1.000
_cell.length_b   1.000
_cell.length_c   1.000
_cell.angle_alpha   90.00
_cell.angle_beta   90.00
_cell.angle_gamma   90.00
#
_symmetry.space_group_name_H-M   'P 1'
#
loop_
_entity.id
_entity.type
_entity.pdbx_description
1 polymer ?
#
loop_
_entity_poly.entity_id
_entity_poly.type
_entity_poly.pdbx_seq_one_letter_code
_entity_poly.pdbx_strand_id
1 'polypeptide(L)'
;MDRRRRAVEVAAAAAAVMVLLLLPIVPAGGARRDWGFHPPSSFVGYTEPNTKPDIRNSGQSFVFNYTLAKAIVEYASAVYMTDLTALYTWTCSRCNDLTRGFEVTCIIVDVQNCLQAFVGVDPNLNAIIVAIRGTQENSIQNWIKDLIWKQVNLNYPNMPNAKVHIGFYSSYNNTLLRPAITNAVRKARKLHGDCDIIVTGHSMGGAIASFCVLDLAISFGSDNVHLMSFGQPRVGNAAFASYFAKYVPKTIRMTHERDIVPHLPPYFFFLPQLTYRHFPREVWEHDVDGNTTFQVCDGSGEDPNCSRSVFVLFWSASDHLTYMGVKIEADDWSTCRIVMGQSVEQLGMSLASNIATSGHSVDVVIADHSVQVD
;
A
#
# COMPACT_ATOMS: atom_id res chain seq x y z
N MET A 1 12.36 10.82 -38.42
CA MET A 1 12.14 9.36 -38.22
C MET A 1 13.15 8.72 -37.27
N ASP A 2 14.35 9.28 -37.08
CA ASP A 2 15.45 8.63 -36.34
C ASP A 2 15.35 8.70 -34.78
N ARG A 3 14.79 9.78 -34.22
CA ARG A 3 14.58 9.90 -32.75
C ARG A 3 13.52 8.95 -32.18
N ARG A 4 12.47 8.63 -32.96
CA ARG A 4 11.42 7.68 -32.53
C ARG A 4 11.93 6.24 -32.58
N ARG A 5 12.79 5.88 -33.53
CA ARG A 5 13.46 4.56 -33.57
C ARG A 5 14.42 4.37 -32.41
N ARG A 6 15.29 5.37 -32.12
CA ARG A 6 16.19 5.29 -30.95
C ARG A 6 15.44 5.20 -29.61
N ALA A 7 14.32 5.90 -29.45
CA ALA A 7 13.51 5.80 -28.24
C ALA A 7 12.87 4.41 -28.07
N VAL A 8 12.45 3.77 -29.17
CA VAL A 8 11.91 2.39 -29.17
C VAL A 8 13.02 1.36 -28.91
N GLU A 9 14.22 1.55 -29.47
CA GLU A 9 15.38 0.67 -29.23
C GLU A 9 15.90 0.76 -27.78
N VAL A 10 15.93 1.96 -27.19
CA VAL A 10 16.31 2.14 -25.78
C VAL A 10 15.26 1.55 -24.84
N ALA A 11 13.97 1.68 -25.16
CA ALA A 11 12.89 1.05 -24.40
C ALA A 11 12.92 -0.50 -24.50
N ALA A 12 13.24 -1.04 -25.68
CA ALA A 12 13.40 -2.48 -25.88
C ALA A 12 14.64 -3.04 -25.16
N ALA A 13 15.76 -2.31 -25.16
CA ALA A 13 16.96 -2.69 -24.41
C ALA A 13 16.74 -2.63 -22.89
N ALA A 14 16.03 -1.61 -22.41
CA ALA A 14 15.59 -1.49 -21.02
C ALA A 14 14.69 -2.66 -20.57
N ALA A 15 13.70 -3.03 -21.40
CA ALA A 15 12.84 -4.18 -21.15
C ALA A 15 13.62 -5.50 -21.18
N ALA A 16 14.57 -5.66 -22.12
CA ALA A 16 15.42 -6.85 -22.21
C ALA A 16 16.35 -7.00 -21.00
N VAL A 17 16.93 -5.90 -20.50
CA VAL A 17 17.77 -5.90 -19.29
C VAL A 17 16.93 -6.20 -18.03
N MET A 18 15.70 -5.69 -17.95
CA MET A 18 14.77 -6.04 -16.87
C MET A 18 14.38 -7.53 -16.92
N VAL A 19 14.12 -8.08 -18.10
CA VAL A 19 13.87 -9.52 -18.27
C VAL A 19 15.08 -10.34 -17.84
N LEU A 20 16.31 -9.95 -18.20
CA LEU A 20 17.55 -10.63 -17.81
C LEU A 20 17.84 -10.57 -16.29
N LEU A 21 17.48 -9.47 -15.62
CA LEU A 21 17.72 -9.28 -14.18
C LEU A 21 16.63 -9.86 -13.27
N LEU A 22 15.44 -10.11 -13.82
CA LEU A 22 14.27 -10.65 -13.11
C LEU A 22 14.07 -12.16 -13.30
N LEU A 23 14.83 -12.80 -14.19
CA LEU A 23 14.74 -14.25 -14.42
C LEU A 23 15.51 -15.05 -13.36
N PRO A 24 14.91 -16.07 -12.73
CA PRO A 24 15.69 -17.11 -12.07
C PRO A 24 16.43 -17.92 -13.14
N ILE A 25 17.75 -18.08 -13.02
CA ILE A 25 18.50 -19.04 -13.85
C ILE A 25 18.01 -20.43 -13.43
N VAL A 26 17.20 -21.07 -14.27
CA VAL A 26 16.95 -22.51 -14.18
C VAL A 26 18.25 -23.19 -14.60
N PRO A 27 18.94 -23.95 -13.74
CA PRO A 27 20.07 -24.74 -14.20
C PRO A 27 19.51 -25.80 -15.15
N ALA A 28 19.95 -25.76 -16.40
CA ALA A 28 19.57 -26.76 -17.40
C ALA A 28 19.90 -28.16 -16.85
N GLY A 29 18.87 -29.00 -16.76
CA GLY A 29 19.03 -30.39 -16.32
C GLY A 29 19.97 -31.15 -17.26
N GLY A 30 20.95 -31.84 -16.67
CA GLY A 30 21.90 -32.66 -17.42
C GLY A 30 22.83 -33.48 -16.53
N ALA A 31 22.45 -34.74 -16.33
CA ALA A 31 23.27 -35.88 -15.91
C ALA A 31 23.89 -35.90 -14.49
N ARG A 32 23.43 -36.88 -13.70
CA ARG A 32 24.18 -37.47 -12.58
C ARG A 32 25.59 -37.84 -13.06
N ARG A 33 26.61 -37.34 -12.38
CA ARG A 33 27.92 -38.00 -12.29
C ARG A 33 28.39 -37.92 -10.85
N ASP A 34 28.37 -39.06 -10.19
CA ASP A 34 29.06 -39.29 -8.93
C ASP A 34 30.56 -39.04 -9.13
N TRP A 35 31.11 -38.10 -8.39
CA TRP A 35 32.53 -38.04 -8.09
C TRP A 35 32.66 -37.81 -6.59
N GLY A 36 32.86 -38.92 -5.86
CA GLY A 36 33.29 -38.88 -4.49
C GLY A 36 34.73 -38.36 -4.41
N PHE A 37 34.93 -37.27 -3.67
CA PHE A 37 36.23 -36.91 -3.11
C PHE A 37 36.00 -36.28 -1.74
N HIS A 38 36.60 -36.89 -0.72
CA HIS A 38 36.62 -36.45 0.67
C HIS A 38 37.46 -35.17 0.84
N PRO A 39 37.14 -34.30 1.82
CA PRO A 39 37.86 -33.04 2.05
C PRO A 39 39.11 -33.25 2.93
N PRO A 40 40.18 -32.44 2.76
CA PRO A 40 41.21 -32.31 3.78
C PRO A 40 40.70 -31.43 4.93
N SER A 41 41.02 -31.90 6.12
CA SER A 41 40.67 -31.40 7.45
C SER A 41 41.29 -30.04 7.80
N SER A 42 40.54 -29.34 8.65
CA SER A 42 40.92 -28.27 9.61
C SER A 42 41.24 -26.87 9.07
N PHE A 43 40.36 -25.90 9.35
CA PHE A 43 40.62 -24.89 10.38
C PHE A 43 39.33 -24.12 10.78
N VAL A 44 38.94 -24.28 12.05
CA VAL A 44 38.13 -23.42 12.94
C VAL A 44 36.73 -23.01 12.47
N GLY A 45 35.73 -23.79 12.90
CA GLY A 45 34.32 -23.43 12.84
C GLY A 45 33.93 -22.41 13.90
N TYR A 46 33.24 -21.36 13.47
CA TYR A 46 32.26 -20.69 14.32
C TYR A 46 30.98 -21.53 14.28
N THR A 47 30.70 -22.25 15.36
CA THR A 47 29.40 -22.90 15.56
C THR A 47 28.37 -21.82 15.85
N GLU A 48 27.44 -21.57 14.91
CA GLU A 48 26.20 -20.89 15.25
C GLU A 48 25.49 -21.71 16.34
N PRO A 49 25.03 -21.08 17.44
CA PRO A 49 24.25 -21.78 18.44
C PRO A 49 22.95 -22.25 17.79
N ASN A 50 22.80 -23.58 17.78
CA ASN A 50 21.61 -24.30 17.37
C ASN A 50 20.51 -24.12 18.43
N THR A 51 20.03 -22.89 18.60
CA THR A 51 18.78 -22.60 19.29
C THR A 51 17.71 -22.44 18.24
N LYS A 52 17.03 -23.55 17.92
CA LYS A 52 15.67 -23.51 17.37
C LYS A 52 14.88 -22.58 18.30
N PRO A 53 14.41 -21.39 17.86
CA PRO A 53 13.45 -20.67 18.68
C PRO A 53 12.23 -21.57 18.69
N ASP A 54 11.89 -22.05 19.87
CA ASP A 54 10.64 -22.73 20.14
C ASP A 54 9.54 -21.65 20.03
N ILE A 55 9.19 -21.30 18.79
CA ILE A 55 8.09 -20.40 18.50
C ILE A 55 6.83 -21.20 18.81
N ARG A 56 6.45 -21.19 20.09
CA ARG A 56 5.06 -21.37 20.47
C ARG A 56 4.28 -20.28 19.74
N ASN A 57 3.78 -20.62 18.57
CA ASN A 57 3.01 -19.74 17.71
C ASN A 57 1.63 -19.57 18.35
N SER A 58 1.56 -18.77 19.42
CA SER A 58 0.32 -18.29 20.01
C SER A 58 -0.27 -17.14 19.17
N GLY A 59 -0.29 -17.29 17.85
CA GLY A 59 -0.64 -16.24 16.91
C GLY A 59 -1.69 -16.72 15.93
N GLN A 60 -2.94 -16.35 16.16
CA GLN A 60 -3.95 -16.39 15.11
C GLN A 60 -3.45 -15.48 13.98
N SER A 61 -2.96 -16.06 12.88
CA SER A 61 -2.79 -15.31 11.65
C SER A 61 -4.13 -14.68 11.29
N PHE A 62 -4.17 -13.36 11.07
CA PHE A 62 -5.37 -12.68 10.59
C PHE A 62 -5.93 -13.43 9.37
N VAL A 63 -7.17 -13.91 9.51
CA VAL A 63 -7.81 -14.78 8.51
C VAL A 63 -8.48 -13.90 7.47
N PHE A 64 -8.24 -14.20 6.19
CA PHE A 64 -8.92 -13.51 5.10
C PHE A 64 -10.44 -13.68 5.22
N ASN A 65 -11.15 -12.55 5.24
CA ASN A 65 -12.61 -12.49 5.24
C ASN A 65 -13.05 -11.70 4.02
N TYR A 66 -13.76 -12.36 3.10
CA TYR A 66 -14.18 -11.77 1.84
C TYR A 66 -15.09 -10.54 2.04
N THR A 67 -16.08 -10.61 2.94
CA THR A 67 -17.02 -9.51 3.19
C THR A 67 -16.31 -8.29 3.76
N LEU A 68 -15.39 -8.51 4.71
CA LEU A 68 -14.54 -7.43 5.23
C LEU A 68 -13.70 -6.84 4.10
N ALA A 69 -13.02 -7.68 3.31
CA ALA A 69 -12.18 -7.20 2.21
C ALA A 69 -12.98 -6.41 1.17
N LYS A 70 -14.21 -6.84 0.88
CA LYS A 70 -15.13 -6.15 -0.01
C LYS A 70 -15.53 -4.77 0.54
N ALA A 71 -15.80 -4.64 1.84
CA ALA A 71 -16.05 -3.35 2.47
C ALA A 71 -14.80 -2.44 2.43
N ILE A 72 -13.62 -2.99 2.72
CA ILE A 72 -12.37 -2.21 2.76
C ILE A 72 -11.93 -1.74 1.36
N VAL A 73 -12.23 -2.49 0.29
CA VAL A 73 -11.97 -2.01 -1.08
C VAL A 73 -12.90 -0.87 -1.48
N GLU A 74 -14.15 -0.85 -0.99
CA GLU A 74 -15.07 0.27 -1.23
C GLU A 74 -14.54 1.56 -0.58
N TYR A 75 -14.01 1.49 0.65
CA TYR A 75 -13.29 2.62 1.28
C TYR A 75 -12.05 3.05 0.48
N ALA A 76 -11.25 2.09 0.00
CA ALA A 76 -10.08 2.37 -0.84
C ALA A 76 -10.46 2.99 -2.19
N SER A 77 -11.67 2.75 -2.69
CA SER A 77 -12.20 3.35 -3.90
C SER A 77 -12.83 4.73 -3.66
N ALA A 78 -13.53 4.92 -2.53
CA ALA A 78 -14.18 6.19 -2.17
C ALA A 78 -13.19 7.34 -1.97
N VAL A 79 -11.96 7.06 -1.50
CA VAL A 79 -10.94 8.11 -1.30
C VAL A 79 -10.49 8.78 -2.60
N TYR A 80 -10.84 8.22 -3.77
CA TYR A 80 -10.58 8.80 -5.07
C TYR A 80 -11.64 9.81 -5.53
N MET A 81 -12.75 9.94 -4.80
CA MET A 81 -13.80 10.92 -5.13
C MET A 81 -13.29 12.36 -5.00
N THR A 82 -13.65 13.17 -6.00
CA THR A 82 -13.33 14.60 -6.08
C THR A 82 -14.26 15.46 -5.26
N ASP A 83 -15.54 15.09 -5.21
CA ASP A 83 -16.55 15.82 -4.46
C ASP A 83 -16.35 15.56 -2.97
N LEU A 84 -15.58 16.45 -2.34
CA LEU A 84 -15.29 16.39 -0.92
C LEU A 84 -16.54 16.59 -0.06
N THR A 85 -17.58 17.26 -0.57
CA THR A 85 -18.86 17.41 0.15
C THR A 85 -19.64 16.10 0.14
N ALA A 86 -19.69 15.41 -1.00
CA ALA A 86 -20.29 14.08 -1.09
C ALA A 86 -19.50 13.03 -0.30
N LEU A 87 -18.16 13.12 -0.28
CA LEU A 87 -17.31 12.28 0.55
C LEU A 87 -17.56 12.54 2.04
N TYR A 88 -17.59 13.82 2.45
CA TYR A 88 -17.88 14.25 3.82
C TYR A 88 -19.22 13.75 4.35
N THR A 89 -20.28 13.94 3.56
CA THR A 89 -21.64 13.52 3.92
C THR A 89 -21.89 12.03 3.70
N TRP A 90 -20.89 11.30 3.20
CA TRP A 90 -20.99 9.89 2.81
C TRP A 90 -22.15 9.60 1.84
N THR A 91 -22.34 10.50 0.86
CA THR A 91 -23.38 10.42 -0.18
C THR A 91 -22.82 10.24 -1.59
N CYS A 92 -21.50 10.06 -1.71
CA CYS A 92 -20.83 9.85 -2.99
C CYS A 92 -21.31 8.56 -3.70
N SER A 93 -21.10 8.48 -5.02
CA SER A 93 -21.52 7.32 -5.83
C SER A 93 -20.91 5.98 -5.39
N ARG A 94 -19.84 6.03 -4.60
CA ARG A 94 -19.10 4.89 -4.03
C ARG A 94 -19.27 4.75 -2.51
N CYS A 95 -20.07 5.62 -1.89
CA CYS A 95 -20.30 5.69 -0.44
C CYS A 95 -21.61 4.95 -0.09
N ASN A 96 -21.73 3.72 -0.56
CA ASN A 96 -22.95 2.93 -0.47
C ASN A 96 -22.65 1.49 -0.04
N ASP A 97 -23.62 0.60 -0.22
CA ASP A 97 -23.50 -0.84 0.01
C ASP A 97 -22.95 -1.22 1.40
N LEU A 98 -21.74 -1.79 1.46
CA LEU A 98 -21.16 -2.30 2.70
C LEU A 98 -20.59 -1.19 3.59
N THR A 99 -20.40 0.01 3.04
CA THR A 99 -19.91 1.18 3.78
C THR A 99 -21.04 2.09 4.28
N ARG A 100 -22.31 1.64 4.19
CA ARG A 100 -23.45 2.45 4.63
C ARG A 100 -23.39 2.73 6.13
N GLY A 101 -23.56 4.00 6.49
CA GLY A 101 -23.52 4.46 7.88
C GLY A 101 -22.13 4.79 8.39
N PHE A 102 -21.13 4.83 7.50
CA PHE A 102 -19.82 5.37 7.84
C PHE A 102 -19.90 6.86 8.15
N GLU A 103 -19.24 7.25 9.24
CA GLU A 103 -19.21 8.62 9.73
C GLU A 103 -17.81 9.20 9.54
N VAL A 104 -17.66 10.06 8.53
CA VAL A 104 -16.39 10.75 8.29
C VAL A 104 -16.12 11.74 9.43
N THR A 105 -14.95 11.62 10.07
CA THR A 105 -14.51 12.49 11.16
C THR A 105 -13.44 13.48 10.74
N CYS A 106 -12.68 13.16 9.68
CA CYS A 106 -11.68 14.04 9.13
C CYS A 106 -11.45 13.79 7.64
N ILE A 107 -11.32 14.87 6.85
CA ILE A 107 -10.83 14.83 5.47
C ILE A 107 -9.53 15.62 5.42
N ILE A 108 -8.51 15.03 4.79
CA ILE A 108 -7.16 15.57 4.71
C ILE A 108 -6.81 15.73 3.24
N VAL A 109 -6.49 16.96 2.83
CA VAL A 109 -6.08 17.28 1.47
C VAL A 109 -4.78 18.07 1.52
N ASP A 110 -3.70 17.45 1.05
CA ASP A 110 -2.42 18.11 0.83
C ASP A 110 -2.31 18.45 -0.66
N VAL A 111 -2.65 19.70 -0.99
CA VAL A 111 -2.71 20.18 -2.37
C VAL A 111 -1.31 20.17 -3.00
N GLN A 112 -0.28 20.50 -2.22
CA GLN A 112 1.09 20.65 -2.71
C GLN A 112 1.68 19.31 -3.14
N ASN A 113 1.43 18.27 -2.35
CA ASN A 113 1.92 16.92 -2.61
C ASN A 113 0.88 16.06 -3.36
N CYS A 114 -0.29 16.65 -3.67
CA CYS A 114 -1.46 15.99 -4.23
C CYS A 114 -1.87 14.70 -3.48
N LEU A 115 -1.84 14.75 -2.15
CA LEU A 115 -2.23 13.65 -1.29
C LEU A 115 -3.63 13.88 -0.72
N GLN A 116 -4.37 12.80 -0.55
CA GLN A 116 -5.71 12.83 0.02
C GLN A 116 -5.91 11.62 0.92
N ALA A 117 -6.55 11.85 2.05
CA ALA A 117 -6.98 10.79 2.96
C ALA A 117 -8.27 11.19 3.68
N PHE A 118 -8.99 10.22 4.20
CA PHE A 118 -10.04 10.46 5.17
C PHE A 118 -9.89 9.53 6.37
N VAL A 119 -10.43 9.97 7.50
CA VAL A 119 -10.58 9.19 8.73
C VAL A 119 -12.05 9.23 9.13
N GLY A 120 -12.62 8.09 9.50
CA GLY A 120 -14.00 8.02 9.99
C GLY A 120 -14.25 6.77 10.79
N VAL A 121 -15.46 6.64 11.31
CA VAL A 121 -15.89 5.52 12.14
C VAL A 121 -16.93 4.71 11.38
N ASP A 122 -16.72 3.40 11.32
CA ASP A 122 -17.71 2.45 10.85
C ASP A 122 -18.34 1.74 12.06
N PRO A 123 -19.60 2.05 12.42
CA PRO A 123 -20.28 1.43 13.54
C PRO A 123 -20.53 -0.08 13.35
N ASN A 124 -20.67 -0.55 12.11
CA ASN A 124 -20.94 -1.95 11.81
C ASN A 124 -19.69 -2.81 11.99
N LEU A 125 -18.54 -2.28 11.59
CA LEU A 125 -17.23 -2.91 11.81
C LEU A 125 -16.68 -2.65 13.22
N ASN A 126 -17.26 -1.70 13.95
CA ASN A 126 -16.72 -1.17 15.21
C ASN A 126 -15.23 -0.79 15.05
N ALA A 127 -14.94 -0.01 14.01
CA ALA A 127 -13.58 0.33 13.62
C ALA A 127 -13.45 1.77 13.13
N ILE A 128 -12.30 2.37 13.40
CA ILE A 128 -11.84 3.61 12.76
C ILE A 128 -11.18 3.22 11.43
N ILE A 129 -11.72 3.76 10.34
CA ILE A 129 -11.18 3.54 8.99
C ILE A 129 -10.31 4.73 8.60
N VAL A 130 -9.10 4.44 8.14
CA VAL A 130 -8.20 5.41 7.52
C VAL A 130 -7.99 5.00 6.07
N ALA A 131 -8.48 5.77 5.11
CA ALA A 131 -8.26 5.50 3.69
C ALA A 131 -7.32 6.54 3.09
N ILE A 132 -6.30 6.08 2.36
CA ILE A 132 -5.29 6.94 1.74
C ILE A 132 -5.31 6.74 0.22
N ARG A 133 -5.45 7.86 -0.50
CA ARG A 133 -5.48 7.87 -1.97
C ARG A 133 -4.10 7.59 -2.55
N GLY A 134 -4.07 6.79 -3.61
CA GLY A 134 -2.89 6.61 -4.45
C GLY A 134 -2.77 7.65 -5.57
N THR A 135 -2.04 7.29 -6.62
CA THR A 135 -1.93 8.10 -7.84
C THR A 135 -3.16 7.94 -8.71
N GLN A 136 -3.48 8.97 -9.49
CA GLN A 136 -4.56 8.94 -10.49
C GLN A 136 -4.17 8.08 -11.70
N GLU A 137 -5.12 7.39 -12.33
CA GLU A 137 -4.91 6.40 -13.41
C GLU A 137 -4.05 6.93 -14.55
N ASN A 138 -4.32 8.16 -15.01
CA ASN A 138 -3.59 8.78 -16.12
C ASN A 138 -2.10 9.01 -15.80
N SER A 139 -1.76 9.04 -14.50
CA SER A 139 -0.40 9.18 -14.00
C SER A 139 0.19 7.85 -13.49
N ILE A 140 -0.61 6.80 -13.31
CA ILE A 140 -0.15 5.48 -12.86
C ILE A 140 0.95 4.95 -13.79
N GLN A 141 0.82 5.11 -15.10
CA GLN A 141 1.86 4.70 -16.06
C GLN A 141 3.19 5.43 -15.84
N ASN A 142 3.14 6.73 -15.57
CA ASN A 142 4.35 7.51 -15.31
C ASN A 142 4.95 7.17 -13.95
N TRP A 143 4.11 6.96 -12.95
CA TRP A 143 4.53 6.55 -11.62
C TRP A 143 5.14 5.14 -11.62
N ILE A 144 4.57 4.19 -12.37
CA ILE A 144 5.14 2.85 -12.60
C ILE A 144 6.54 2.97 -13.21
N LYS A 145 6.70 3.80 -14.25
CA LYS A 145 8.02 4.07 -14.83
C LYS A 145 8.97 4.62 -13.77
N ASP A 146 8.54 5.60 -12.99
CA ASP A 146 9.37 6.17 -11.94
C ASP A 146 9.76 5.13 -10.87
N LEU A 147 8.87 4.23 -10.46
CA LEU A 147 9.22 3.14 -9.53
C LEU A 147 10.24 2.16 -10.09
N ILE A 148 10.20 1.89 -11.40
CA ILE A 148 11.19 1.04 -12.06
C ILE A 148 12.55 1.72 -12.04
N TRP A 149 12.60 3.00 -12.42
CA TRP A 149 13.86 3.72 -12.73
C TRP A 149 14.47 4.48 -11.55
N LYS A 150 13.68 4.92 -10.56
CA LYS A 150 14.10 5.81 -9.45
C LYS A 150 14.00 5.11 -8.09
N GLN A 151 14.71 4.01 -7.93
CA GLN A 151 14.79 3.31 -6.65
C GLN A 151 15.77 4.02 -5.71
N VAL A 152 15.25 4.67 -4.67
CA VAL A 152 16.08 5.32 -3.64
C VAL A 152 15.62 4.86 -2.26
N ASN A 153 16.57 4.35 -1.49
CA ASN A 153 16.36 3.78 -0.16
C ASN A 153 16.80 4.77 0.93
N LEU A 154 15.98 4.99 1.96
CA LEU A 154 16.42 5.59 3.23
C LEU A 154 16.47 4.56 4.34
N ASN A 155 17.29 4.80 5.37
CA ASN A 155 17.25 4.00 6.59
C ASN A 155 16.01 4.38 7.42
N TYR A 156 15.18 3.41 7.78
CA TYR A 156 14.00 3.67 8.60
C TYR A 156 14.43 4.03 10.04
N PRO A 157 13.89 5.11 10.63
CA PRO A 157 14.29 5.53 11.97
C PRO A 157 14.08 4.43 13.02
N ASN A 158 15.05 4.26 13.92
CA ASN A 158 14.96 3.32 15.06
C ASN A 158 14.74 1.84 14.67
N MET A 159 14.99 1.46 13.41
CA MET A 159 14.94 0.07 12.94
C MET A 159 16.25 -0.29 12.22
N PRO A 160 17.23 -0.87 12.94
CA PRO A 160 18.53 -1.22 12.36
C PRO A 160 18.40 -2.04 11.08
N ASN A 161 19.16 -1.66 10.05
CA ASN A 161 19.20 -2.28 8.72
C ASN A 161 17.90 -2.20 7.89
N ALA A 162 16.82 -1.65 8.43
CA ALA A 162 15.59 -1.44 7.68
C ALA A 162 15.77 -0.30 6.69
N LYS A 163 15.50 -0.59 5.42
CA LYS A 163 15.54 0.39 4.33
C LYS A 163 14.19 0.46 3.64
N VAL A 164 13.78 1.66 3.25
CA VAL A 164 12.46 1.91 2.65
C VAL A 164 12.53 2.90 1.50
N HIS A 165 11.53 2.85 0.62
CA HIS A 165 11.43 3.73 -0.54
C HIS A 165 11.22 5.19 -0.09
N ILE A 166 12.15 6.09 -0.46
CA ILE A 166 12.16 7.47 0.02
C ILE A 166 10.90 8.26 -0.35
N GLY A 167 10.34 8.00 -1.53
CA GLY A 167 9.15 8.69 -2.01
C GLY A 167 7.95 8.39 -1.10
N PHE A 168 7.70 7.11 -0.82
CA PHE A 168 6.54 6.69 -0.02
C PHE A 168 6.69 7.13 1.43
N TYR A 169 7.89 6.97 1.99
CA TYR A 169 8.17 7.42 3.34
C TYR A 169 8.00 8.93 3.48
N SER A 170 8.54 9.72 2.53
CA SER A 170 8.42 11.18 2.59
C SER A 170 6.99 11.65 2.41
N SER A 171 6.22 11.03 1.50
CA SER A 171 4.78 11.34 1.31
C SER A 171 3.96 11.11 2.57
N TYR A 172 4.32 10.15 3.44
CA TYR A 172 3.68 10.00 4.74
C TYR A 172 4.29 10.93 5.80
N ASN A 173 5.59 10.79 6.03
CA ASN A 173 6.27 11.30 7.23
C ASN A 173 6.55 12.81 7.18
N ASN A 174 6.74 13.38 5.98
CA ASN A 174 7.17 14.76 5.80
C ASN A 174 6.06 15.66 5.27
N THR A 175 4.80 15.19 5.28
CA THR A 175 3.63 15.93 4.80
C THR A 175 2.59 16.09 5.91
N LEU A 176 1.49 16.76 5.58
CA LEU A 176 0.37 16.94 6.50
C LEU A 176 -0.31 15.61 6.89
N LEU A 177 -0.17 14.55 6.08
CA LEU A 177 -0.86 13.27 6.30
C LEU A 177 -0.57 12.70 7.69
N ARG A 178 0.71 12.54 8.07
CA ARG A 178 1.07 11.91 9.35
C ARG A 178 0.47 12.62 10.57
N PRO A 179 0.71 13.92 10.81
CA PRO A 179 0.14 14.59 11.98
C PRO A 179 -1.39 14.65 11.94
N ALA A 180 -2.00 14.88 10.77
CA ALA A 180 -3.46 14.98 10.65
C ALA A 180 -4.15 13.64 10.92
N ILE A 181 -3.69 12.54 10.31
CA ILE A 181 -4.26 11.20 10.55
C ILE A 181 -4.10 10.81 12.03
N THR A 182 -2.89 10.96 12.58
CA THR A 182 -2.62 10.58 13.98
C THR A 182 -3.49 11.36 14.97
N ASN A 183 -3.75 12.64 14.69
CA ASN A 183 -4.65 13.45 15.51
C ASN A 183 -6.12 13.04 15.35
N ALA A 184 -6.59 12.80 14.12
CA ALA A 184 -7.95 12.37 13.84
C ALA A 184 -8.27 11.01 14.49
N VAL A 185 -7.39 10.02 14.34
CA VAL A 185 -7.53 8.70 14.97
C VAL A 185 -7.55 8.83 16.50
N ARG A 186 -6.69 9.67 17.09
CA ARG A 186 -6.69 9.92 18.54
C ARG A 186 -8.02 10.53 19.01
N LYS A 187 -8.58 11.48 18.25
CA LYS A 187 -9.87 12.12 18.55
C LYS A 187 -11.00 11.09 18.46
N ALA A 188 -11.03 10.29 17.40
CA ALA A 188 -12.02 9.23 17.22
C ALA A 188 -11.98 8.18 18.35
N ARG A 189 -10.80 7.68 18.75
CA ARG A 189 -10.69 6.74 19.90
C ARG A 189 -11.16 7.35 21.22
N LYS A 190 -10.96 8.66 21.44
CA LYS A 190 -11.47 9.33 22.64
C LYS A 190 -13.00 9.40 22.67
N LEU A 191 -13.64 9.52 21.51
CA LEU A 191 -15.09 9.66 21.39
C LEU A 191 -15.82 8.31 21.33
N HIS A 192 -15.24 7.32 20.64
CA HIS A 192 -15.88 6.03 20.35
C HIS A 192 -15.27 4.85 21.12
N GLY A 193 -14.25 5.09 21.95
CA GLY A 193 -13.60 4.06 22.75
C GLY A 193 -12.46 3.34 22.02
N ASP A 194 -12.01 2.24 22.62
CA ASP A 194 -10.88 1.44 22.12
C ASP A 194 -11.31 0.46 21.01
N CYS A 195 -11.70 1.03 19.87
CA CYS A 195 -12.09 0.31 18.66
C CYS A 195 -10.87 -0.05 17.78
N ASP A 196 -11.06 -1.00 16.86
CA ASP A 196 -10.05 -1.38 15.88
C ASP A 196 -9.73 -0.20 14.96
N ILE A 197 -8.48 -0.11 14.48
CA ILE A 197 -8.06 0.84 13.47
C ILE A 197 -7.70 0.05 12.21
N ILE A 198 -8.43 0.29 11.12
CA ILE A 198 -8.17 -0.34 9.83
C ILE A 198 -7.65 0.72 8.87
N VAL A 199 -6.41 0.56 8.43
CA VAL A 199 -5.80 1.43 7.43
C VAL A 199 -5.87 0.75 6.08
N THR A 200 -6.30 1.50 5.07
CA THR A 200 -6.43 1.02 3.68
C THR A 200 -5.88 2.02 2.69
N GLY A 201 -5.52 1.52 1.52
CA GLY A 201 -5.05 2.31 0.41
C GLY A 201 -4.80 1.46 -0.82
N HIS A 202 -4.99 2.08 -1.97
CA HIS A 202 -4.74 1.48 -3.28
C HIS A 202 -3.45 2.03 -3.90
N SER A 203 -2.69 1.22 -4.62
CA SER A 203 -1.49 1.65 -5.36
C SER A 203 -0.45 2.33 -4.45
N MET A 204 0.03 3.52 -4.82
CA MET A 204 0.83 4.40 -3.96
C MET A 204 0.19 4.64 -2.59
N GLY A 205 -1.15 4.72 -2.51
CA GLY A 205 -1.89 4.89 -1.27
C GLY A 205 -1.71 3.69 -0.33
N GLY A 206 -1.61 2.47 -0.87
CA GLY A 206 -1.28 1.28 -0.08
C GLY A 206 0.13 1.32 0.50
N ALA A 207 1.08 1.89 -0.26
CA ALA A 207 2.46 2.07 0.23
C ALA A 207 2.52 3.09 1.36
N ILE A 208 1.81 4.21 1.23
CA ILE A 208 1.69 5.24 2.27
C ILE A 208 0.93 4.69 3.49
N ALA A 209 -0.13 3.91 3.27
CA ALA A 209 -0.88 3.20 4.31
C ALA A 209 0.00 2.26 5.13
N SER A 210 1.01 1.63 4.53
CA SER A 210 2.00 0.83 5.26
C SER A 210 2.79 1.65 6.28
N PHE A 211 3.20 2.87 5.95
CA PHE A 211 3.87 3.72 6.94
C PHE A 211 2.90 4.24 7.99
N CYS A 212 1.68 4.57 7.57
CA CYS A 212 0.62 5.03 8.46
C CYS A 212 0.26 3.99 9.51
N VAL A 213 -0.05 2.76 9.11
CA VAL A 213 -0.45 1.69 10.02
C VAL A 213 0.66 1.32 11.00
N LEU A 214 1.92 1.40 10.56
CA LEU A 214 3.07 1.15 11.44
C LEU A 214 3.23 2.25 12.49
N ASP A 215 3.10 3.54 12.12
CA ASP A 215 3.15 4.66 13.07
C ASP A 215 1.99 4.60 14.08
N LEU A 216 0.80 4.22 13.62
CA LEU A 216 -0.38 4.02 14.47
C LEU A 216 -0.18 2.83 15.41
N ALA A 217 0.32 1.69 14.93
CA ALA A 217 0.60 0.52 15.78
C ALA A 217 1.64 0.83 16.87
N ILE A 218 2.69 1.59 16.55
CA ILE A 218 3.69 2.05 17.53
C ILE A 218 3.06 3.02 18.55
N SER A 219 2.17 3.90 18.10
CA SER A 219 1.56 4.94 18.94
C SER A 219 0.42 4.42 19.83
N PHE A 220 -0.33 3.43 19.36
CA PHE A 220 -1.62 3.02 19.92
C PHE A 220 -1.68 1.56 20.36
N GLY A 221 -0.67 0.75 20.03
CA GLY A 221 -0.62 -0.68 20.29
C GLY A 221 -0.88 -1.51 19.03
N SER A 222 -0.20 -2.66 18.90
CA SER A 222 -0.26 -3.52 17.72
C SER A 222 -1.53 -4.35 17.59
N ASP A 223 -2.20 -4.66 18.71
CA ASP A 223 -3.28 -5.66 18.72
C ASP A 223 -4.55 -5.20 18.00
N ASN A 224 -4.81 -3.88 17.98
CA ASN A 224 -6.04 -3.30 17.41
C ASN A 224 -5.78 -2.54 16.10
N VAL A 225 -4.63 -2.76 15.44
CA VAL A 225 -4.25 -2.01 14.24
C VAL A 225 -4.03 -2.97 13.06
N HIS A 226 -4.75 -2.71 11.97
CA HIS A 226 -4.89 -3.61 10.84
C HIS A 226 -4.52 -2.87 9.54
N LEU A 227 -3.84 -3.55 8.63
CA LEU A 227 -3.61 -3.08 7.27
C LEU A 227 -4.38 -3.97 6.29
N MET A 228 -5.12 -3.35 5.40
CA MET A 228 -5.57 -4.01 4.18
C MET A 228 -5.34 -3.10 2.99
N SER A 229 -4.41 -3.48 2.11
CA SER A 229 -4.04 -2.68 0.94
C SER A 229 -4.32 -3.41 -0.37
N PHE A 230 -4.48 -2.64 -1.44
CA PHE A 230 -4.81 -3.14 -2.78
C PHE A 230 -3.76 -2.68 -3.79
N GLY A 231 -3.17 -3.60 -4.55
CA GLY A 231 -2.16 -3.24 -5.55
C GLY A 231 -0.94 -2.54 -4.96
N GLN A 232 -0.58 -2.86 -3.72
CA GLN A 232 0.50 -2.19 -3.01
C GLN A 232 1.87 -2.56 -3.62
N PRO A 233 2.72 -1.59 -3.99
CA PRO A 233 4.11 -1.87 -4.38
C PRO A 233 4.94 -2.32 -3.16
N ARG A 234 6.13 -2.86 -3.40
CA ARG A 234 7.08 -3.14 -2.32
C ARG A 234 7.56 -1.82 -1.70
N VAL A 235 7.59 -1.77 -0.38
CA VAL A 235 7.86 -0.53 0.36
C VAL A 235 9.23 -0.45 1.00
N GLY A 236 9.84 -1.60 1.32
CA GLY A 236 11.15 -1.66 1.95
C GLY A 236 11.86 -2.98 1.72
N ASN A 237 13.03 -3.14 2.35
CA ASN A 237 13.84 -4.35 2.29
C ASN A 237 13.34 -5.44 3.26
N ALA A 238 14.02 -6.59 3.26
CA ALA A 238 13.67 -7.71 4.13
C ALA A 238 13.70 -7.38 5.63
N ALA A 239 14.63 -6.52 6.08
CA ALA A 239 14.68 -6.08 7.47
C ALA A 239 13.43 -5.27 7.84
N PHE A 240 13.02 -4.31 6.99
CA PHE A 240 11.77 -3.57 7.18
C PHE A 240 10.56 -4.51 7.20
N ALA A 241 10.47 -5.46 6.26
CA ALA A 241 9.37 -6.42 6.19
C ALA A 241 9.23 -7.26 7.48
N SER A 242 10.36 -7.66 8.08
CA SER A 242 10.37 -8.39 9.36
C SER A 242 9.90 -7.53 10.54
N TYR A 243 10.35 -6.27 10.63
CA TYR A 243 9.84 -5.34 11.65
C TYR A 243 8.36 -5.08 11.46
N PHE A 244 7.93 -4.85 10.22
CA PHE A 244 6.53 -4.62 9.89
C PHE A 244 5.64 -5.77 10.35
N ALA A 245 5.98 -7.01 10.00
CA ALA A 245 5.23 -8.20 10.40
C ALA A 245 5.14 -8.38 11.93
N LYS A 246 6.15 -7.89 12.67
CA LYS A 246 6.15 -7.90 14.14
C LYS A 246 5.19 -6.86 14.72
N TYR A 247 5.18 -5.64 14.19
CA TYR A 247 4.37 -4.54 14.74
C TYR A 247 2.94 -4.51 14.21
N VAL A 248 2.69 -5.05 13.02
CA VAL A 248 1.38 -5.04 12.36
C VAL A 248 1.04 -6.46 11.86
N PRO A 249 0.83 -7.42 12.77
CA PRO A 249 0.59 -8.81 12.39
C PRO A 249 -0.74 -9.03 11.66
N LYS A 250 -1.71 -8.12 11.85
CA LYS A 250 -3.01 -8.13 11.16
C LYS A 250 -2.92 -7.39 9.82
N THR A 251 -2.25 -8.00 8.86
CA THR A 251 -1.98 -7.40 7.55
C THR A 251 -2.40 -8.30 6.40
N ILE A 252 -3.18 -7.74 5.47
CA ILE A 252 -3.47 -8.33 4.15
C ILE A 252 -3.06 -7.37 3.05
N ARG A 253 -2.37 -7.89 2.04
CA ARG A 253 -2.15 -7.23 0.76
C ARG A 253 -2.91 -7.99 -0.31
N MET A 254 -3.90 -7.34 -0.91
CA MET A 254 -4.64 -7.85 -2.04
C MET A 254 -3.86 -7.57 -3.33
N THR A 255 -3.64 -8.60 -4.15
CA THR A 255 -3.09 -8.52 -5.51
C THR A 255 -4.15 -9.04 -6.48
N HIS A 256 -4.20 -8.50 -7.69
CA HIS A 256 -5.23 -8.84 -8.67
C HIS A 256 -4.60 -9.24 -10.00
N GLU A 257 -4.97 -10.42 -10.49
CA GLU A 257 -4.58 -10.97 -11.79
C GLU A 257 -3.09 -10.80 -12.06
N ARG A 258 -2.74 -9.97 -13.05
CA ARG A 258 -1.37 -9.72 -13.51
C ARG A 258 -0.94 -8.30 -13.21
N ASP A 259 -1.50 -7.68 -12.17
CA ASP A 259 -1.16 -6.31 -11.78
C ASP A 259 0.36 -6.13 -11.63
N ILE A 260 0.91 -5.22 -12.41
CA ILE A 260 2.33 -4.87 -12.40
C ILE A 260 2.80 -4.25 -11.08
N VAL A 261 1.96 -3.50 -10.38
CA VAL A 261 2.39 -2.63 -9.28
C VAL A 261 2.94 -3.40 -8.07
N PRO A 262 2.31 -4.48 -7.60
CA PRO A 262 2.88 -5.35 -6.56
C PRO A 262 4.25 -5.92 -6.90
N HIS A 263 4.62 -5.99 -8.19
CA HIS A 263 5.92 -6.46 -8.62
C HIS A 263 7.00 -5.37 -8.65
N LEU A 264 6.68 -4.15 -8.22
CA LEU A 264 7.58 -3.00 -8.20
C LEU A 264 7.79 -2.42 -6.79
N PRO A 265 8.96 -1.86 -6.45
CA PRO A 265 10.21 -1.96 -7.20
C PRO A 265 10.65 -3.41 -7.47
N PRO A 266 11.44 -3.67 -8.53
CA PRO A 266 11.81 -5.01 -8.99
C PRO A 266 12.46 -5.88 -7.90
N TYR A 267 12.20 -7.18 -7.99
CA TYR A 267 12.88 -8.18 -7.16
C TYR A 267 14.11 -8.73 -7.88
N PHE A 268 15.31 -8.43 -7.36
CA PHE A 268 16.55 -8.88 -7.98
C PHE A 268 17.06 -10.17 -7.35
N PHE A 269 16.90 -11.30 -8.04
CA PHE A 269 17.33 -12.63 -7.57
C PHE A 269 18.84 -12.69 -7.24
N PHE A 270 19.67 -12.03 -8.05
CA PHE A 270 21.13 -12.04 -7.90
C PHE A 270 21.67 -10.99 -6.92
N LEU A 271 20.82 -10.06 -6.46
CA LEU A 271 21.21 -8.95 -5.59
C LEU A 271 20.21 -8.82 -4.41
N PRO A 272 20.08 -9.85 -3.56
CA PRO A 272 19.08 -9.85 -2.49
C PRO A 272 19.30 -8.74 -1.45
N GLN A 273 20.53 -8.24 -1.30
CA GLN A 273 20.82 -7.12 -0.39
C GLN A 273 20.29 -5.76 -0.89
N LEU A 274 19.97 -5.68 -2.18
CA LEU A 274 19.41 -4.49 -2.83
C LEU A 274 17.92 -4.66 -3.13
N THR A 275 17.34 -5.83 -2.85
CA THR A 275 15.95 -6.11 -3.20
C THR A 275 14.99 -5.50 -2.18
N TYR A 276 13.94 -4.90 -2.70
CA TYR A 276 12.73 -4.69 -1.93
C TYR A 276 12.04 -6.03 -1.71
N ARG A 277 11.34 -6.16 -0.60
CA ARG A 277 10.60 -7.35 -0.20
C ARG A 277 9.28 -6.93 0.43
N HIS A 278 8.21 -7.61 0.06
CA HIS A 278 6.93 -7.49 0.73
C HIS A 278 6.94 -8.11 2.13
N PHE A 279 6.15 -7.54 3.03
CA PHE A 279 5.73 -8.21 4.25
C PHE A 279 4.52 -9.14 3.98
N PRO A 280 4.29 -10.17 4.81
CA PRO A 280 3.08 -11.00 4.74
C PRO A 280 1.83 -10.25 5.22
N ARG A 281 0.61 -10.65 4.86
CA ARG A 281 0.21 -11.80 4.03
C ARG A 281 -0.36 -11.31 2.68
N GLU A 282 -0.04 -12.00 1.59
CA GLU A 282 -0.68 -11.76 0.29
C GLU A 282 -1.97 -12.58 0.14
N VAL A 283 -3.00 -11.99 -0.45
CA VAL A 283 -4.17 -12.68 -1.00
C VAL A 283 -4.27 -12.31 -2.47
N TRP A 284 -4.12 -13.31 -3.33
CA TRP A 284 -4.13 -13.14 -4.79
C TRP A 284 -5.51 -13.46 -5.34
N GLU A 285 -6.18 -12.43 -5.85
CA GLU A 285 -7.42 -12.52 -6.62
C GLU A 285 -7.08 -12.82 -8.07
N HIS A 286 -7.46 -13.99 -8.58
CA HIS A 286 -7.23 -14.38 -9.97
C HIS A 286 -8.26 -15.39 -10.48
N ASP A 287 -8.47 -15.41 -11.78
CA ASP A 287 -9.39 -16.31 -12.47
C ASP A 287 -8.74 -17.67 -12.74
N VAL A 288 -9.40 -18.71 -12.23
CA VAL A 288 -9.07 -20.11 -12.49
C VAL A 288 -10.25 -20.76 -13.19
N ASP A 289 -10.05 -21.22 -14.42
CA ASP A 289 -11.09 -21.88 -15.24
C ASP A 289 -12.39 -21.06 -15.38
N GLY A 290 -12.27 -19.72 -15.43
CA GLY A 290 -13.39 -18.80 -15.55
C GLY A 290 -14.10 -18.45 -14.24
N ASN A 291 -13.55 -18.88 -13.09
CA ASN A 291 -14.03 -18.52 -11.76
C ASN A 291 -12.98 -17.71 -10.98
N THR A 292 -13.40 -16.57 -10.44
CA THR A 292 -12.54 -15.75 -9.58
C THR A 292 -12.23 -16.45 -8.26
N THR A 293 -10.94 -16.59 -7.97
CA THR A 293 -10.40 -17.28 -6.81
C THR A 293 -9.61 -16.31 -5.94
N PHE A 294 -9.70 -16.46 -4.62
CA PHE A 294 -8.93 -15.68 -3.64
C PHE A 294 -7.92 -16.60 -2.95
N GLN A 295 -6.71 -16.70 -3.50
CA GLN A 295 -5.66 -17.56 -2.98
C GLN A 295 -4.91 -16.86 -1.84
N VAL A 296 -4.98 -17.41 -0.63
CA VAL A 296 -4.17 -16.94 0.50
C VAL A 296 -2.76 -17.52 0.38
N CYS A 297 -1.78 -16.66 0.14
CA CYS A 297 -0.38 -17.03 -0.09
C CYS A 297 0.34 -17.44 1.20
N ASP A 298 1.60 -17.85 1.15
CA ASP A 298 2.37 -18.18 2.35
C ASP A 298 2.77 -16.96 3.21
N GLY A 299 3.46 -17.22 4.32
CA GLY A 299 3.93 -16.20 5.26
C GLY A 299 5.24 -15.50 4.85
N SER A 300 5.80 -15.77 3.67
CA SER A 300 7.10 -15.24 3.26
C SER A 300 7.05 -13.79 2.77
N GLY A 301 5.85 -13.32 2.40
CA GLY A 301 5.59 -12.06 1.71
C GLY A 301 5.84 -12.11 0.21
N GLU A 302 6.55 -13.12 -0.31
CA GLU A 302 6.95 -13.25 -1.72
C GLU A 302 6.74 -14.70 -2.21
N ASP A 303 5.57 -15.27 -1.98
CA ASP A 303 5.24 -16.66 -2.31
C ASP A 303 5.38 -16.90 -3.83
N PRO A 304 6.27 -17.80 -4.29
CA PRO A 304 6.46 -18.06 -5.72
C PRO A 304 5.24 -18.70 -6.41
N ASN A 305 4.25 -19.18 -5.67
CA ASN A 305 3.03 -19.80 -6.21
C ASN A 305 1.83 -18.85 -6.24
N CYS A 306 2.00 -17.59 -5.85
CA CYS A 306 0.97 -16.55 -5.93
C CYS A 306 1.22 -15.59 -7.10
N SER A 307 0.87 -14.29 -6.99
CA SER A 307 1.09 -13.32 -8.07
C SER A 307 2.53 -13.28 -8.55
N ARG A 308 3.51 -13.61 -7.69
CA ARG A 308 4.94 -13.73 -8.08
C ARG A 308 5.19 -14.78 -9.16
N SER A 309 4.29 -15.75 -9.35
CA SER A 309 4.34 -16.72 -10.45
C SER A 309 4.07 -16.08 -11.82
N VAL A 310 3.42 -14.91 -11.87
CA VAL A 310 3.09 -14.20 -13.10
C VAL A 310 4.37 -13.73 -13.78
N PHE A 311 4.60 -14.26 -14.98
CA PHE A 311 5.77 -13.93 -15.76
C PHE A 311 5.77 -12.46 -16.19
N VAL A 312 6.93 -11.81 -16.09
CA VAL A 312 7.12 -10.36 -16.30
C VAL A 312 6.56 -9.83 -17.63
N LEU A 313 6.57 -10.63 -18.70
CA LEU A 313 6.02 -10.23 -20.00
C LEU A 313 4.49 -10.18 -20.04
N PHE A 314 3.81 -10.73 -19.04
CA PHE A 314 2.35 -10.74 -18.93
C PHE A 314 1.82 -9.73 -17.91
N TRP A 315 2.68 -8.94 -17.26
CA TRP A 315 2.23 -7.89 -16.36
C TRP A 315 1.32 -6.88 -17.07
N SER A 316 0.24 -6.50 -16.39
CA SER A 316 -0.82 -5.64 -16.87
C SER A 316 -0.99 -4.47 -15.93
N ALA A 317 -0.91 -3.26 -16.47
CA ALA A 317 -1.26 -2.06 -15.72
C ALA A 317 -2.79 -1.82 -15.67
N SER A 318 -3.55 -2.49 -16.54
CA SER A 318 -5.02 -2.40 -16.53
C SER A 318 -5.60 -3.20 -15.36
N ASP A 319 -4.99 -4.32 -15.01
CA ASP A 319 -5.39 -5.18 -13.89
C ASP A 319 -5.22 -4.45 -12.54
N HIS A 320 -4.43 -3.37 -12.51
CA HIS A 320 -4.26 -2.49 -11.36
C HIS A 320 -5.49 -1.64 -11.03
N LEU A 321 -6.46 -1.49 -11.94
CA LEU A 321 -7.56 -0.53 -11.76
C LEU A 321 -8.83 -1.14 -11.16
N THR A 322 -8.83 -2.44 -10.88
CA THR A 322 -10.00 -3.16 -10.38
C THR A 322 -9.57 -4.18 -9.33
N TYR A 323 -10.32 -4.24 -8.25
CA TYR A 323 -10.11 -5.16 -7.14
C TYR A 323 -11.46 -5.61 -6.60
N MET A 324 -11.70 -6.92 -6.48
CA MET A 324 -12.95 -7.49 -6.02
C MET A 324 -14.18 -6.98 -6.79
N GLY A 325 -14.01 -6.73 -8.09
CA GLY A 325 -15.03 -6.11 -8.96
C GLY A 325 -15.34 -4.65 -8.67
N VAL A 326 -14.57 -3.98 -7.80
CA VAL A 326 -14.64 -2.53 -7.56
C VAL A 326 -13.59 -1.84 -8.42
N LYS A 327 -14.04 -0.88 -9.23
CA LYS A 327 -13.13 -0.02 -9.98
C LYS A 327 -12.55 1.04 -9.03
N ILE A 328 -11.23 1.19 -9.01
CA ILE A 328 -10.53 2.15 -8.15
C ILE A 328 -9.85 3.18 -9.05
N GLU A 329 -10.58 4.25 -9.34
CA GLU A 329 -10.12 5.33 -10.20
C GLU A 329 -10.61 6.72 -9.75
N ALA A 330 -9.92 7.80 -10.11
CA ALA A 330 -10.39 9.16 -9.94
C ALA A 330 -11.60 9.43 -10.85
N ASP A 331 -12.61 10.10 -10.31
CA ASP A 331 -13.82 10.52 -11.01
C ASP A 331 -13.61 11.79 -11.87
N ASP A 332 -12.55 12.58 -11.60
CA ASP A 332 -12.17 13.75 -12.39
C ASP A 332 -10.65 13.91 -12.58
N TRP A 333 -10.27 14.38 -13.76
CA TRP A 333 -8.90 14.53 -14.28
C TRP A 333 -8.14 15.69 -13.65
N SER A 334 -8.85 16.58 -12.95
CA SER A 334 -8.30 17.83 -12.41
C SER A 334 -8.02 17.83 -10.90
N THR A 335 -8.04 16.70 -10.21
CA THR A 335 -7.84 16.64 -8.74
C THR A 335 -6.49 17.13 -8.23
N CYS A 336 -5.41 17.09 -9.03
CA CYS A 336 -4.14 17.76 -8.69
C CYS A 336 -4.04 19.20 -9.23
N ARG A 337 -5.11 19.72 -9.85
CA ARG A 337 -5.14 21.01 -10.55
C ARG A 337 -6.26 21.94 -10.08
N ILE A 338 -7.26 21.44 -9.35
CA ILE A 338 -8.36 22.23 -8.81
C ILE A 338 -8.40 22.05 -7.31
N VAL A 339 -7.59 22.88 -6.68
CA VAL A 339 -7.97 23.57 -5.45
C VAL A 339 -7.51 25.01 -5.67
N MET A 340 -8.23 25.77 -6.51
CA MET A 340 -8.02 27.23 -6.59
C MET A 340 -8.57 27.82 -5.29
N GLY A 341 -7.86 28.75 -4.65
CA GLY A 341 -8.20 29.26 -3.29
C GLY A 341 -9.67 29.63 -3.05
N GLN A 342 -10.41 30.08 -4.07
CA GLN A 342 -11.85 30.34 -3.98
C GLN A 342 -12.71 29.08 -3.69
N SER A 343 -12.30 27.91 -4.20
CA SER A 343 -12.96 26.64 -3.93
C SER A 343 -12.68 26.12 -2.52
N VAL A 344 -11.52 26.41 -1.92
CA VAL A 344 -11.19 26.07 -0.52
C VAL A 344 -11.98 26.91 0.46
N GLU A 345 -12.05 28.21 0.22
CA GLU A 345 -12.85 29.11 1.05
C GLU A 345 -14.34 28.75 0.95
N GLN A 346 -14.85 28.45 -0.24
CA GLN A 346 -16.22 27.96 -0.42
C GLN A 346 -16.43 26.56 0.18
N LEU A 347 -15.46 25.66 0.10
CA LEU A 347 -15.52 24.35 0.76
C LEU A 347 -15.57 24.55 2.27
N GLY A 348 -14.65 25.33 2.83
CA GLY A 348 -14.58 25.68 4.26
C GLY A 348 -15.84 26.37 4.76
N MET A 349 -16.43 27.29 3.97
CA MET A 349 -17.68 27.96 4.29
C MET A 349 -18.90 27.03 4.18
N SER A 350 -18.99 26.17 3.16
CA SER A 350 -20.10 25.21 3.03
C SER A 350 -20.01 24.08 4.07
N LEU A 351 -18.80 23.60 4.36
CA LEU A 351 -18.52 22.63 5.44
C LEU A 351 -18.84 23.25 6.79
N ALA A 352 -18.41 24.48 7.08
CA ALA A 352 -18.76 25.16 8.32
C ALA A 352 -20.29 25.33 8.48
N SER A 353 -21.01 25.64 7.41
CA SER A 353 -22.48 25.73 7.42
C SER A 353 -23.18 24.37 7.60
N ASN A 354 -22.63 23.30 7.03
CA ASN A 354 -23.17 21.94 7.18
C ASN A 354 -22.80 21.30 8.54
N ILE A 355 -21.64 21.65 9.11
CA ILE A 355 -21.23 21.29 10.47
C ILE A 355 -22.11 21.98 11.51
N ALA A 356 -22.47 23.26 11.29
CA ALA A 356 -23.37 23.99 12.17
C ALA A 356 -24.80 23.41 12.22
N THR A 357 -25.21 22.63 11.20
CA THR A 357 -26.56 22.05 11.09
C THR A 357 -26.63 20.56 11.47
N SER A 358 -25.50 19.83 11.45
CA SER A 358 -25.45 18.38 11.78
C SER A 358 -25.15 18.07 13.25
N GLY A 359 -24.62 19.03 14.02
CA GLY A 359 -24.29 18.83 15.44
C GLY A 359 -23.09 17.91 15.71
N HIS A 360 -22.33 17.51 14.68
CA HIS A 360 -21.09 16.72 14.78
C HIS A 360 -19.93 17.52 14.17
N SER A 361 -18.85 17.72 14.94
CA SER A 361 -17.68 18.48 14.47
C SER A 361 -16.75 17.60 13.64
N VAL A 362 -16.64 17.88 12.34
CA VAL A 362 -15.72 17.18 11.44
C VAL A 362 -14.59 18.10 11.04
N ASP A 363 -13.35 17.60 11.16
CA ASP A 363 -12.15 18.41 10.94
C ASP A 363 -11.72 18.29 9.48
N VAL A 364 -11.68 19.41 8.75
CA VAL A 364 -11.16 19.45 7.38
C VAL A 364 -9.79 20.10 7.44
N VAL A 365 -8.75 19.35 7.10
CA VAL A 365 -7.37 19.81 7.19
C VAL A 365 -6.81 19.99 5.78
N ILE A 366 -6.58 21.24 5.40
CA ILE A 366 -6.07 21.62 4.08
C ILE A 366 -4.72 22.29 4.27
N ALA A 367 -3.70 21.80 3.57
CA ALA A 367 -2.42 22.49 3.45
C ALA A 367 -2.36 23.24 2.10
N ASP A 368 -2.43 24.57 2.16
CA ASP A 368 -2.19 25.47 1.02
C ASP A 368 -1.33 26.67 1.51
N HIS A 369 -0.24 26.99 0.80
CA HIS A 369 0.61 28.15 1.13
C HIS A 369 0.05 29.47 0.58
N SER A 370 -1.12 29.48 -0.08
CA SER A 370 -1.77 30.72 -0.52
C SER A 370 -2.44 31.52 0.61
N VAL A 371 -2.54 30.96 1.82
CA VAL A 371 -2.93 31.68 3.04
C VAL A 371 -1.70 31.78 3.96
N GLN A 372 -0.79 32.70 3.63
CA GLN A 372 0.03 33.32 4.67
C GLN A 372 -0.92 34.16 5.52
N VAL A 373 -1.19 33.72 6.74
CA VAL A 373 -1.65 34.63 7.79
C VAL A 373 -0.38 35.30 8.32
N ASP A 374 -0.28 36.60 8.09
CA ASP A 374 0.71 37.49 8.73
C ASP A 374 0.70 37.37 10.26
#